data_AF-A0A1G3QXP6-F1
#
_entry.id   AF-A0A1G3QXP6-F1
#
_cell.length_a   1.000
_cell.length_b   1.000
_cell.length_c   1.000
_cell.angle_alpha   90.00
_cell.angle_beta   90.00
_cell.angle_gamma   90.00
#
_symmetry.space_group_name_H-M   'P 1'
#
loop_
_entity.id
_entity.type
_entity.pdbx_description
1 polymer ?
#
loop_
_entity_poly.entity_id
_entity_poly.type
_entity_poly.pdbx_seq_one_letter_code
_entity_poly.pdbx_strand_id
1 'polypeptide(L)'
;MITLKNGFVVPYNKDFDVFCKDLMASIVTESRKSAESRPQDEGLSPNELFLKEVMDNCIFVTHQLFEIAKEREDFSRFIITGFLFNSIICCLPTLSGSQPADDPKGQNRIH
;
A
#
# COMPACT_ATOMS: atom_id res chain seq x y z
N MET A 1 -0.13 -16.34 -8.80
CA MET A 1 1.11 -15.74 -8.26
C MET A 1 1.24 -14.36 -8.86
N ILE A 2 1.82 -13.41 -8.12
CA ILE A 2 2.07 -12.05 -8.59
C ILE A 2 3.57 -11.82 -8.60
N THR A 3 4.10 -11.35 -9.72
CA THR A 3 5.52 -11.04 -9.86
C THR A 3 5.73 -9.54 -9.71
N LEU A 4 6.77 -9.10 -9.00
CA LEU A 4 7.15 -7.70 -8.91
C LEU A 4 8.11 -7.33 -10.05
N LYS A 5 8.33 -6.04 -10.30
CA LYS A 5 9.18 -5.54 -11.39
C LYS A 5 10.60 -6.12 -11.36
N ASN A 6 11.13 -6.38 -10.16
CA ASN A 6 12.46 -6.95 -9.97
C ASN A 6 12.51 -8.50 -10.09
N GLY A 7 11.39 -9.15 -10.42
CA GLY A 7 11.29 -10.60 -10.56
C GLY A 7 10.94 -11.35 -9.27
N PHE A 8 10.79 -10.66 -8.13
CA PHE A 8 10.34 -11.29 -6.89
C PHE A 8 8.89 -11.81 -7.04
N VAL A 9 8.62 -13.03 -6.58
CA VAL A 9 7.31 -13.68 -6.74
C VAL A 9 6.60 -13.77 -5.41
N VAL A 10 5.40 -13.20 -5.35
CA VAL A 10 4.45 -13.32 -4.24
C VAL A 10 3.50 -14.50 -4.53
N PRO A 11 3.53 -15.57 -3.72
CA PRO A 11 2.63 -16.69 -3.89
C PRO A 11 1.18 -16.28 -3.59
N TYR A 12 0.23 -16.89 -4.30
CA TYR A 12 -1.19 -16.68 -3.98
C TYR A 12 -1.55 -17.42 -2.70
N ASN A 13 -2.30 -16.76 -1.83
CA ASN A 13 -2.91 -17.36 -0.65
C ASN A 13 -4.44 -17.23 -0.75
N LYS A 14 -5.17 -18.28 -0.34
CA LYS A 14 -6.63 -18.28 -0.30
C LYS A 14 -7.17 -17.37 0.80
N ASP A 15 -6.41 -17.16 1.86
CA ASP A 15 -6.67 -16.14 2.86
C ASP A 15 -6.30 -14.76 2.27
N PHE A 16 -7.32 -13.92 2.05
CA PHE A 16 -7.13 -12.60 1.45
C PHE A 16 -6.22 -11.72 2.29
N ASP A 17 -6.41 -11.73 3.61
CA ASP A 17 -5.75 -10.79 4.50
C ASP A 17 -4.26 -11.10 4.54
N VAL A 18 -3.91 -12.39 4.60
CA VAL A 18 -2.52 -12.86 4.49
C VAL A 18 -1.94 -12.51 3.13
N PHE A 19 -2.65 -12.84 2.04
CA PHE A 19 -2.18 -12.54 0.68
C PHE A 19 -1.93 -11.04 0.46
N CYS A 20 -2.89 -10.21 0.86
CA CYS A 20 -2.85 -8.77 0.68
C CYS A 20 -1.72 -8.15 1.52
N LYS A 21 -1.56 -8.59 2.77
CA LYS A 21 -0.46 -8.15 3.64
C LYS A 21 0.89 -8.53 3.07
N ASP A 22 1.05 -9.77 2.61
CA ASP A 22 2.31 -10.26 2.03
C ASP A 22 2.64 -9.52 0.73
N LEU A 23 1.64 -9.26 -0.12
CA LEU A 23 1.79 -8.49 -1.35
C LEU A 23 2.21 -7.05 -1.06
N MET A 24 1.52 -6.36 -0.15
CA MET A 24 1.87 -4.99 0.24
C MET A 24 3.26 -4.91 0.88
N ALA A 25 3.58 -5.82 1.79
CA ALA A 25 4.90 -5.88 2.42
C ALA A 25 6.00 -6.13 1.37
N SER A 26 5.78 -7.06 0.44
CA SER A 26 6.73 -7.36 -0.63
C SER A 26 6.94 -6.17 -1.56
N ILE A 27 5.87 -5.46 -1.95
CA ILE A 27 6.00 -4.23 -2.75
C ILE A 27 6.89 -3.22 -2.02
N VAL A 28 6.63 -2.94 -0.73
CA VAL A 28 7.41 -1.98 0.04
C VAL A 28 8.87 -2.41 0.18
N THR A 29 9.11 -3.66 0.56
CA THR A 29 10.46 -4.20 0.80
C THR A 29 11.28 -4.24 -0.49
N GLU A 30 10.70 -4.74 -1.58
CA GLU A 30 11.41 -4.89 -2.85
C GLU A 30 11.57 -3.55 -3.58
N SER A 31 10.62 -2.62 -3.48
CA SER A 31 10.79 -1.24 -3.98
C SER A 31 11.92 -0.50 -3.24
N ARG A 32 12.06 -0.72 -1.92
CA ARG A 32 13.17 -0.15 -1.15
C ARG A 32 14.52 -0.70 -1.60
N LYS A 33 14.65 -2.02 -1.72
CA LYS A 33 15.87 -2.66 -2.24
C LYS A 33 16.23 -2.17 -3.64
N SER A 34 15.23 -2.06 -4.52
CA SER A 34 15.40 -1.57 -5.88
C SER A 34 15.92 -0.12 -5.88
N ALA A 35 15.31 0.76 -5.08
CA ALA A 35 15.72 2.16 -4.97
C ALA A 35 17.14 2.32 -4.39
N GLU A 36 17.51 1.55 -3.37
CA GLU A 36 18.86 1.56 -2.78
C GLU A 36 19.94 1.00 -3.71
N SER A 37 19.58 0.10 -4.62
CA SER A 37 20.51 -0.51 -5.59
C SER A 37 20.83 0.37 -6.79
N ARG A 38 20.09 1.46 -7.01
CA ARG A 38 20.34 2.39 -8.12
C ARG A 38 21.44 3.38 -7.75
N PRO A 39 22.38 3.67 -8.69
CA PRO A 39 23.31 4.77 -8.48
C PRO A 39 22.53 6.08 -8.32
N GLN A 40 22.99 6.98 -7.42
CA GLN A 40 22.38 8.29 -7.12
C GLN A 40 22.38 9.28 -8.31
N ASP A 41 22.56 8.80 -9.53
CA ASP A 41 22.79 9.61 -10.73
C ASP A 41 21.51 10.21 -11.35
N GLU A 42 20.32 9.83 -10.86
CA GLU A 42 19.04 10.32 -11.41
C GLU A 42 18.62 11.70 -10.87
N GLY A 43 19.40 12.37 -10.02
CA GLY A 43 19.05 13.68 -9.44
C GLY A 43 17.80 13.68 -8.54
N LEU A 44 17.23 12.49 -8.29
CA LEU A 44 16.11 12.25 -7.40
C LEU A 44 16.62 11.93 -5.99
N SER A 45 15.92 12.44 -4.98
CA SER A 45 16.17 12.04 -3.60
C SER A 45 15.88 10.55 -3.39
N PRO A 46 16.49 9.90 -2.40
CA PRO A 46 16.22 8.50 -2.06
C PRO A 46 14.73 8.20 -1.84
N ASN A 47 13.99 9.15 -1.28
CA ASN A 47 12.54 9.02 -1.07
C ASN A 47 11.75 9.08 -2.38
N GLU A 48 12.15 9.93 -3.33
CA GLU A 48 11.51 10.00 -4.65
C GLU A 48 11.78 8.75 -5.47
N LEU A 49 13.00 8.22 -5.42
CA LEU A 49 13.34 6.93 -6.05
C LEU A 49 12.53 5.78 -5.44
N PHE A 50 12.39 5.74 -4.11
CA PHE A 50 11.56 4.76 -3.43
C PHE A 50 10.09 4.87 -3.86
N LEU A 51 9.51 6.06 -3.86
CA LEU A 51 8.11 6.27 -4.28
C LEU A 51 7.88 5.89 -5.74
N LYS A 52 8.83 6.22 -6.62
CA LYS A 52 8.82 5.81 -8.03
C LYS A 52 8.80 4.28 -8.16
N GLU A 53 9.67 3.58 -7.45
CA GLU A 53 9.71 2.12 -7.46
C GLU A 53 8.46 1.48 -6.83
N VAL A 54 7.84 2.11 -5.83
CA VAL A 54 6.54 1.67 -5.29
C VAL A 54 5.45 1.83 -6.35
N MET A 55 5.38 2.98 -7.01
CA MET A 55 4.41 3.26 -8.06
C MET A 55 4.52 2.28 -9.23
N ASP A 56 5.75 2.03 -9.71
CA ASP A 56 6.02 1.08 -10.79
C ASP A 56 5.55 -0.34 -10.43
N ASN A 57 5.84 -0.79 -9.21
CA ASN A 57 5.37 -2.09 -8.73
C ASN A 57 3.83 -2.12 -8.63
N CYS A 58 3.19 -1.06 -8.14
CA CYS A 58 1.72 -0.98 -8.09
C CYS A 58 1.09 -1.07 -9.48
N ILE A 59 1.64 -0.37 -10.49
CA ILE A 59 1.18 -0.45 -11.88
C ILE A 59 1.34 -1.88 -12.41
N PHE A 60 2.50 -2.49 -12.21
CA PHE A 60 2.80 -3.84 -12.71
C PHE A 60 1.91 -4.92 -12.07
N VAL A 61 1.67 -4.81 -10.76
CA VAL A 61 0.74 -5.69 -10.04
C VAL A 61 -0.68 -5.49 -10.53
N THR A 62 -1.12 -4.24 -10.73
CA THR A 62 -2.45 -3.92 -11.24
C THR A 62 -2.70 -4.58 -12.59
N HIS A 63 -1.75 -4.46 -13.53
CA HIS A 63 -1.86 -5.14 -14.83
C HIS A 63 -2.02 -6.66 -14.69
N GLN A 64 -1.23 -7.30 -13.84
CA GLN A 64 -1.35 -8.75 -13.60
C GLN A 64 -2.71 -9.12 -12.99
N LEU A 65 -3.20 -8.34 -12.03
CA LEU A 65 -4.51 -8.57 -11.43
C LEU A 65 -5.63 -8.46 -12.49
N PHE A 66 -5.54 -7.50 -13.40
CA PHE A 66 -6.50 -7.37 -14.50
C PHE A 66 -6.41 -8.49 -15.54
N GLU A 67 -5.21 -9.01 -15.84
CA GLU A 67 -5.10 -10.19 -16.71
C GLU A 67 -5.68 -11.43 -16.03
N ILE A 68 -5.39 -11.66 -14.75
CA ILE A 68 -5.98 -12.78 -13.99
C ILE A 68 -7.50 -12.65 -13.92
N ALA A 69 -8.00 -11.43 -13.75
CA ALA A 69 -9.42 -11.11 -13.68
C ALA A 69 -10.20 -11.50 -14.96
N LYS A 70 -9.57 -11.38 -16.14
CA LYS A 70 -10.19 -11.77 -17.42
C LYS A 70 -10.48 -13.28 -17.49
N GLU A 71 -9.63 -14.09 -16.86
CA GLU A 71 -9.77 -15.54 -16.84
C GLU A 71 -10.59 -16.04 -15.64
N ARG A 72 -10.68 -15.26 -14.56
CA ARG A 72 -11.30 -15.65 -13.29
C ARG A 72 -12.05 -14.49 -12.65
N GLU A 73 -13.30 -14.31 -13.03
CA GLU A 73 -14.15 -13.22 -12.52
C GLU A 73 -14.30 -13.25 -10.97
N ASP A 74 -14.38 -14.44 -10.37
CA ASP A 74 -14.48 -14.59 -8.91
C ASP A 74 -13.25 -14.07 -8.18
N PHE A 75 -12.07 -14.15 -8.80
CA PHE A 75 -10.86 -13.57 -8.26
C PHE A 75 -10.95 -12.05 -8.22
N SER A 76 -11.47 -11.43 -9.28
CA SER A 76 -11.70 -9.98 -9.35
C SER A 76 -12.63 -9.51 -8.24
N ARG A 77 -13.76 -10.21 -8.05
CA ARG A 77 -14.72 -9.90 -6.98
C ARG A 77 -14.06 -9.99 -5.61
N PHE A 78 -13.31 -11.06 -5.37
CA PHE A 78 -12.57 -11.26 -4.13
C PHE A 78 -11.55 -10.15 -3.84
N ILE A 79 -10.71 -9.80 -4.82
CA ILE A 79 -9.70 -8.74 -4.67
C ILE A 79 -10.35 -7.38 -4.40
N ILE A 80 -11.40 -7.02 -5.15
CA ILE A 80 -12.09 -5.74 -4.99
C ILE A 80 -12.77 -5.66 -3.61
N THR A 81 -13.50 -6.71 -3.21
CA THR A 81 -14.16 -6.76 -1.90
C THR A 81 -13.13 -6.65 -0.77
N GLY A 82 -12.05 -7.41 -0.85
CA GLY A 82 -10.99 -7.37 0.15
C GLY A 82 -10.30 -6.01 0.23
N PHE A 83 -10.03 -5.36 -0.92
CA PHE A 83 -9.43 -4.02 -0.94
C PHE A 83 -10.35 -2.96 -0.33
N LEU A 84 -11.65 -2.98 -0.66
CA LEU A 84 -12.64 -2.09 -0.07
C LEU A 84 -12.74 -2.27 1.44
N PHE A 85 -12.79 -3.52 1.90
CA PHE A 85 -12.83 -3.84 3.33
C PHE A 85 -11.57 -3.33 4.05
N ASN A 86 -10.38 -3.65 3.54
CA ASN A 86 -9.12 -3.19 4.13
C ASN A 86 -9.02 -1.65 4.17
N SER A 87 -9.47 -0.97 3.10
CA SER A 87 -9.51 0.50 3.05
C SER A 87 -10.42 1.09 4.12
N ILE A 88 -11.60 0.51 4.34
CA ILE A 88 -12.52 0.93 5.41
C ILE A 88 -11.86 0.72 6.78
N ILE A 89 -11.25 -0.44 7.04
CA ILE A 89 -10.55 -0.72 8.30
C ILE A 89 -9.46 0.31 8.58
N CYS A 90 -8.66 0.69 7.57
CA CYS A 90 -7.64 1.73 7.72
C CYS A 90 -8.22 3.13 8.02
N CYS A 91 -9.45 3.41 7.59
CA CYS A 91 -10.14 4.69 7.84
C CYS A 91 -10.94 4.73 9.16
N LEU A 92 -11.22 3.59 9.80
CA LEU A 92 -11.95 3.55 11.06
C LEU A 92 -11.27 4.36 12.19
N PRO A 93 -9.94 4.33 12.38
CA PRO A 93 -9.28 5.15 13.41
C PRO A 93 -9.51 6.66 13.22
N THR A 94 -9.56 7.15 11.98
CA THR A 94 -9.83 8.56 11.68
C THR A 94 -11.27 8.96 11.94
N LEU A 95 -12.21 8.03 11.80
CA LEU A 95 -13.63 8.25 12.12
C LEU A 95 -13.91 8.14 13.64
N SER A 96 -13.08 7.39 14.36
CA SER A 96 -13.24 7.12 15.79
C SER A 96 -12.63 8.21 16.70
N GLY A 97 -11.93 9.20 16.13
CA GLY A 97 -11.12 10.14 16.91
C GLY A 97 -10.83 11.45 16.19
N SER A 98 -11.85 12.28 16.03
CA SER A 98 -11.72 13.74 15.83
C SER A 98 -12.91 14.47 16.46
N GLN A 99 -13.13 14.26 17.76
CA GLN A 99 -13.68 15.35 18.58
C GLN A 99 -12.48 16.20 19.02
N PRO A 100 -12.38 17.49 18.64
CA PRO A 100 -11.49 18.37 19.35
C PRO A 100 -11.93 18.38 20.81
N ALA A 101 -11.04 18.00 21.72
CA ALA A 101 -11.26 18.22 23.14
C ALA A 101 -11.33 19.74 23.35
N ASP A 102 -12.53 20.26 23.60
CA ASP A 102 -12.69 21.60 24.16
C ASP A 102 -11.89 21.64 25.46
N ASP A 103 -10.79 22.39 25.44
CA ASP A 103 -9.87 22.56 26.54
C ASP A 103 -10.55 23.40 27.65
N PRO A 104 -10.89 22.86 28.84
CA PRO A 104 -11.67 23.60 29.84
C PRO A 104 -10.82 24.56 30.69
N LYS A 105 -9.62 24.96 30.24
CA LYS A 105 -8.66 25.73 31.06
C LYS A 105 -8.07 26.95 30.35
N GLY A 106 -8.94 27.83 29.87
CA GLY A 106 -8.64 29.24 29.68
C GLY A 106 -8.72 30.03 31.00
N GLN A 107 -7.96 29.63 32.01
CA GLN A 107 -7.84 30.33 33.28
C GLN A 107 -6.85 31.50 33.09
N ASN A 108 -7.36 32.72 33.28
CA ASN A 108 -6.63 33.96 33.60
C ASN A 108 -5.11 33.86 33.77
N ARG A 109 -4.35 34.61 32.96
CA ARG A 109 -3.13 35.31 33.39
C ARG A 109 -2.67 36.42 32.41
N ILE A 110 -2.89 37.68 32.84
CA ILE A 110 -2.01 38.89 32.80
C ILE A 110 -1.64 39.43 31.38
N HIS A 111 -1.94 40.67 30.98
CA HIS A 111 -1.66 41.98 31.58
C HIS A 111 -2.83 42.97 31.47
#